data_AF-A0A2K6UA45-F1
#
_entry.id   AF-A0A2K6UA45-F1
#
_cell.length_a   1.000
_cell.length_b   1.000
_cell.length_c   1.000
_cell.angle_alpha   90.00
_cell.angle_beta   90.00
_cell.angle_gamma   90.00
#
_symmetry.space_group_name_H-M   'P 1'
#
loop_
_entity.id
_entity.type
_entity.pdbx_description
1 polymer ?
#
loop_
_entity_poly.entity_id
_entity_poly.type
_entity_poly.pdbx_seq_one_letter_code
_entity_poly.pdbx_strand_id
1 'polypeptide(L)'
;MKALDILGEYKVVGRCLPTPKCRTPPLYHMQIFAPNHVVAKSRFWHFISQLKKMKKSSGEIVFEKSPLRVKNFGIWLRYDSQSGTHNMYREYRDLPTTGPVTQCYRDPGAWHPAQPTPSRS
;
A
#
# COMPACT_ATOMS: atom_id res chain seq x y z
N MET A 1 0.15 11.52 1.76
CA MET A 1 1.14 11.22 0.70
C MET A 1 0.76 12.07 -0.49
N LYS A 2 1.54 13.10 -0.82
CA LYS A 2 1.29 13.88 -2.05
C LYS A 2 1.71 13.00 -3.23
N ALA A 3 0.73 12.50 -3.98
CA ALA A 3 0.97 11.65 -5.15
C ALA A 3 1.21 12.53 -6.40
N LEU A 4 2.24 13.38 -6.34
CA LEU A 4 2.63 14.18 -7.49
C LEU A 4 3.35 13.32 -8.54
N ASP A 5 4.16 12.36 -8.09
CA ASP A 5 4.96 11.48 -8.93
C ASP A 5 4.26 10.17 -9.31
N ILE A 6 4.74 9.57 -10.40
CA ILE A 6 4.36 8.24 -10.87
C ILE A 6 4.69 7.22 -9.78
N LEU A 7 3.67 6.50 -9.29
CA LEU A 7 3.88 5.45 -8.30
C LEU A 7 4.54 4.23 -8.95
N GLY A 8 5.39 3.52 -8.21
CA GLY A 8 5.89 2.19 -8.54
C GLY A 8 5.07 1.11 -7.84
N GLU A 9 4.90 -0.06 -8.48
CA GLU A 9 4.31 -1.25 -7.87
C GLU A 9 5.42 -2.06 -7.19
N TYR A 10 5.28 -2.29 -5.88
CA TYR A 10 6.20 -3.06 -5.08
C TYR A 10 5.46 -4.24 -4.44
N LYS A 11 5.87 -5.47 -4.76
CA LYS A 11 5.43 -6.65 -4.02
C LYS A 11 6.39 -6.89 -2.88
N VAL A 12 5.95 -6.58 -1.67
CA VAL A 12 6.74 -6.70 -0.45
C VAL A 12 6.31 -7.95 0.29
N VAL A 13 7.26 -8.86 0.53
CA VAL A 13 7.05 -10.05 1.36
C VAL A 13 7.81 -9.90 2.66
N GLY A 14 7.12 -10.05 3.79
CA GLY A 14 7.74 -10.01 5.11
C GLY A 14 7.30 -11.15 6.02
N ARG A 15 8.09 -11.42 7.05
CA ARG A 15 7.82 -12.44 8.07
C ARG A 15 8.25 -11.94 9.44
N CYS A 16 7.70 -12.55 10.49
CA CYS A 16 8.28 -12.42 11.83
C CYS A 16 9.68 -13.05 11.86
N LEU A 17 10.52 -12.59 12.78
CA LEU A 17 11.78 -13.27 13.06
C LEU A 17 11.50 -14.68 13.62
N PRO A 18 12.25 -15.69 13.19
CA PRO A 18 12.14 -17.04 13.76
C PRO A 18 12.41 -17.00 15.27
N THR A 19 11.51 -17.59 16.04
CA THR A 19 11.65 -17.73 17.50
C THR A 19 11.71 -19.22 17.86
N PRO A 20 12.27 -19.60 19.01
CA PRO A 20 12.33 -21.01 19.41
C PRO A 20 10.93 -21.66 19.50
N LYS A 21 9.88 -20.87 19.76
CA LYS A 21 8.48 -21.32 19.76
C LYS A 21 7.88 -21.44 18.35
N CYS A 22 8.39 -20.71 17.37
CA CYS A 22 7.91 -20.70 15.98
C CYS A 22 9.10 -20.56 15.04
N ARG A 23 9.67 -21.72 14.67
CA ARG A 23 10.87 -21.80 13.81
C ARG A 23 10.60 -21.38 12.36
N THR A 24 9.38 -21.60 11.88
CA THR A 24 8.96 -21.27 10.51
C THR A 24 7.76 -20.32 10.53
N PRO A 25 7.99 -19.01 10.75
CA PRO A 25 6.93 -18.02 10.75
C PRO A 25 6.30 -17.88 9.36
N PRO A 26 4.99 -17.61 9.27
CA PRO A 26 4.30 -17.44 8.00
C PRO A 26 4.81 -16.21 7.24
N LEU A 27 4.82 -16.31 5.91
CA LEU A 27 5.17 -15.23 4.99
C LEU A 27 3.91 -14.43 4.64
N TYR A 28 4.00 -13.11 4.76
CA TYR A 28 2.95 -12.17 4.37
C TYR A 28 3.36 -11.41 3.14
N HIS A 29 2.52 -11.47 2.10
CA HIS A 29 2.73 -10.75 0.85
C HIS A 29 1.75 -9.57 0.76
N MET A 30 2.26 -8.38 0.48
CA MET A 30 1.48 -7.19 0.20
C MET A 30 1.92 -6.55 -1.12
N GLN A 31 0.94 -6.08 -1.89
CA GLN A 31 1.18 -5.25 -3.05
C GLN A 31 1.02 -3.79 -2.64
N ILE A 32 2.08 -3.00 -2.77
CA ILE A 32 2.17 -1.63 -2.29
C ILE A 32 2.53 -0.71 -3.45
N PHE A 33 1.79 0.40 -3.55
CA PHE A 33 2.07 1.45 -4.52
C PHE A 33 2.76 2.60 -3.81
N ALA A 34 3.98 2.91 -4.22
CA ALA A 34 4.81 3.93 -3.58
C ALA A 34 5.76 4.58 -4.59
N PRO A 35 6.24 5.81 -4.38
CA PRO A 35 7.19 6.43 -5.31
C PRO A 35 8.57 5.75 -5.27
N ASN A 36 8.99 5.19 -4.13
CA ASN A 36 10.27 4.50 -3.97
C ASN A 36 10.15 3.31 -3.01
N HIS A 37 11.16 2.44 -3.05
CA HIS A 37 11.26 1.23 -2.22
C HIS A 37 11.27 1.54 -0.71
N VAL A 38 11.88 2.67 -0.29
CA VAL A 38 11.93 3.08 1.13
C VAL A 38 10.51 3.32 1.67
N VAL A 39 9.71 4.05 0.91
CA VAL A 39 8.34 4.37 1.26
C VAL A 39 7.45 3.12 1.14
N ALA A 40 7.73 2.24 0.18
CA ALA A 40 7.05 0.93 0.08
C ALA A 40 7.25 0.10 1.36
N LYS A 41 8.50 -0.02 1.84
CA LYS A 41 8.81 -0.71 3.11
C LYS A 41 8.13 -0.05 4.31
N SER A 42 8.10 1.28 4.37
CA SER A 42 7.41 2.00 5.45
C SER A 42 5.91 1.71 5.45
N ARG A 43 5.27 1.67 4.28
CA ARG A 43 3.84 1.35 4.14
C ARG A 43 3.55 -0.10 4.49
N PHE A 44 4.43 -1.02 4.13
CA PHE A 44 4.33 -2.42 4.52
C PHE A 44 4.22 -2.55 6.04
N TRP A 45 5.14 -1.92 6.77
CA TRP A 45 5.14 -1.95 8.24
C TRP A 45 3.88 -1.31 8.85
N HIS A 46 3.40 -0.22 8.27
CA HIS A 46 2.18 0.44 8.72
C HIS A 46 0.96 -0.47 8.57
N PHE A 47 0.75 -1.08 7.40
CA PHE A 47 -0.41 -1.95 7.17
C PHE A 47 -0.29 -3.29 7.90
N ILE A 48 0.89 -3.92 7.90
CA ILE A 48 1.07 -5.20 8.58
C ILE A 48 0.83 -5.04 10.08
N SER A 49 1.22 -3.92 10.71
CA SER A 49 0.98 -3.67 12.14
C SER A 49 -0.50 -3.54 12.52
N GLN A 50 -1.35 -3.11 11.58
CA GLN A 50 -2.79 -3.01 11.78
C GLN A 50 -3.48 -4.38 11.62
N LEU A 51 -3.00 -5.18 10.65
CA LEU A 51 -3.59 -6.50 10.36
C LEU A 51 -3.07 -7.60 11.29
N LYS A 52 -1.79 -7.53 11.66
CA LYS A 52 -1.06 -8.49 12.49
C LYS A 52 -0.23 -7.69 13.49
N LYS A 53 -0.07 -8.17 14.72
CA LYS A 53 0.73 -7.48 15.75
C LYS A 53 2.25 -7.59 15.50
N MET A 54 2.68 -7.43 14.25
CA MET A 54 4.06 -7.49 13.78
C MET A 54 4.62 -6.07 13.67
N LYS A 55 5.84 -5.86 14.16
CA LYS A 55 6.56 -4.59 14.10
C LYS A 55 7.83 -4.77 13.28
N LYS A 56 8.38 -3.66 12.79
CA LYS A 56 9.68 -3.64 12.09
C LYS A 56 10.81 -4.24 12.93
N SER A 57 10.76 -4.11 14.25
CA SER A 57 11.76 -4.68 15.16
C SER A 57 11.64 -6.20 15.32
N SER A 58 10.46 -6.77 15.09
CA SER A 58 10.18 -8.20 15.31
C SER A 58 10.00 -8.98 14.02
N GLY A 59 10.28 -8.37 12.87
CA GLY A 59 10.15 -9.00 11.56
C GLY A 59 11.15 -8.47 10.55
N GLU A 60 11.23 -9.17 9.43
CA GLU A 60 12.12 -8.85 8.31
C GLU A 60 11.37 -8.91 6.99
N ILE A 61 11.88 -8.18 5.99
CA ILE A 61 11.37 -8.19 4.62
C ILE A 61 12.28 -9.11 3.80
N VAL A 62 11.70 -10.14 3.21
CA VAL A 62 12.42 -11.24 2.53
C VAL A 62 12.54 -10.99 1.03
N PHE A 63 11.54 -10.36 0.40
CA PHE A 63 11.53 -10.20 -1.05
C PHE A 63 10.81 -8.92 -1.49
N GLU A 64 11.36 -8.28 -2.53
CA GLU A 64 10.79 -7.10 -3.17
C GLU A 64 10.89 -7.28 -4.70
N LYS A 65 9.75 -7.41 -5.40
CA LYS A 65 9.73 -7.55 -6.87
C LYS A 65 8.68 -6.68 -7.51
N SER A 66 9.05 -6.03 -8.61
CA SER A 66 8.15 -5.32 -9.51
C SER A 66 7.79 -6.22 -10.71
N PRO A 67 6.52 -6.58 -10.92
CA PRO A 67 6.09 -7.28 -12.14
C PRO A 67 5.85 -6.31 -13.31
N LEU A 68 6.06 -6.77 -14.55
CA LEU A 68 5.76 -6.03 -15.79
C LEU A 68 4.67 -6.78 -16.59
N ARG A 69 3.39 -6.72 -16.17
CA ARG A 69 2.30 -7.41 -16.89
C ARG A 69 0.99 -6.61 -16.88
N VAL A 70 0.36 -6.46 -18.05
CA VAL A 70 -0.91 -5.75 -18.30
C VAL A 70 -2.11 -6.52 -17.73
N LYS A 71 -3.07 -5.81 -17.09
CA LYS A 71 -4.30 -6.36 -16.50
C LYS A 71 -5.41 -5.29 -16.41
N ASN A 72 -6.66 -5.71 -16.22
CA ASN A 72 -7.76 -4.83 -15.80
C ASN A 72 -7.75 -4.70 -14.26
N PHE A 73 -8.02 -3.49 -13.72
CA PHE A 73 -7.94 -3.24 -12.28
C PHE A 73 -9.23 -2.60 -11.74
N GLY A 74 -9.87 -3.29 -10.79
CA GLY A 74 -10.85 -2.71 -9.88
C GLY A 74 -10.18 -2.32 -8.57
N ILE A 75 -10.32 -1.06 -8.16
CA ILE A 75 -9.69 -0.51 -6.95
C ILE A 75 -10.77 -0.30 -5.90
N TRP A 76 -10.62 -1.00 -4.78
CA TRP A 76 -11.35 -0.73 -3.54
C TRP A 76 -10.48 0.18 -2.69
N LEU A 77 -11.01 1.34 -2.32
CA LEU A 77 -10.30 2.30 -1.48
C LEU A 77 -11.16 2.69 -0.29
N ARG A 78 -10.49 2.92 0.84
CA ARG A 78 -11.06 3.60 2.00
C ARG A 78 -10.33 4.92 2.15
N TYR A 79 -11.07 6.02 2.29
CA TYR A 79 -10.52 7.34 2.49
C TYR A 79 -11.20 8.06 3.64
N ASP A 80 -10.45 8.93 4.31
CA ASP A 80 -10.97 9.79 5.36
C ASP A 80 -11.30 11.15 4.73
N SER A 81 -12.55 11.56 4.87
CA SER A 81 -13.03 12.90 4.54
C SER A 81 -13.10 13.75 5.80
N GLN A 82 -13.32 15.06 5.64
CA GLN A 82 -13.58 15.94 6.80
C GLN A 82 -14.80 15.50 7.61
N SER A 83 -15.75 14.79 6.99
CA SER A 83 -17.01 14.37 7.60
C SER A 83 -17.01 12.91 8.09
N GLY A 84 -15.96 12.13 7.82
CA GLY A 84 -15.87 10.73 8.23
C GLY A 84 -15.15 9.82 7.24
N THR A 85 -15.08 8.52 7.57
CA THR A 85 -14.38 7.51 6.76
C THR A 85 -15.33 6.86 5.76
N HIS A 86 -14.99 6.88 4.48
CA HIS A 86 -15.83 6.34 3.40
C HIS A 86 -15.10 5.27 2.59
N ASN A 87 -15.85 4.25 2.17
CA ASN A 87 -15.37 3.24 1.23
C ASN A 87 -15.81 3.60 -0.19
N MET A 88 -14.99 3.32 -1.18
CA MET A 88 -15.28 3.58 -2.59
C MET A 88 -14.72 2.47 -3.47
N TYR A 89 -15.43 2.16 -4.54
CA TYR A 89 -14.98 1.27 -5.61
C TYR A 89 -14.87 2.06 -6.90
N ARG A 90 -13.76 1.91 -7.64
CA ARG A 90 -13.55 2.51 -8.96
C ARG A 90 -12.82 1.54 -9.88
N GLU A 91 -13.17 1.58 -11.16
CA GLU A 91 -12.54 0.77 -12.20
C GLU A 91 -11.68 1.67 -13.09
N TYR A 92 -10.48 1.21 -13.41
CA TYR A 92 -9.50 1.95 -14.20
C TYR A 92 -8.89 1.02 -15.26
N ARG A 93 -8.65 1.57 -16.46
CA ARG A 93 -8.07 0.84 -17.59
C ARG A 93 -6.74 1.49 -17.99
N ASP A 94 -5.64 0.78 -17.82
CA ASP A 94 -4.31 1.28 -18.14
C ASP A 94 -3.30 0.14 -18.39
N LEU A 95 -2.15 0.48 -18.98
CA LEU A 95 -1.08 -0.45 -19.36
C LEU A 95 -0.25 -0.92 -18.14
N PRO A 96 0.39 -0.02 -17.36
CA PRO A 96 1.05 -0.41 -16.11
C PRO A 96 0.08 -0.40 -14.92
N THR A 97 0.21 -1.36 -13.99
CA THR A 97 -0.57 -1.42 -12.73
C THR A 97 -0.49 -0.13 -11.90
N THR A 98 0.55 0.67 -12.11
CA THR A 98 0.83 1.91 -11.38
C THR A 98 0.00 3.09 -11.87
N GLY A 99 -0.37 3.10 -13.15
CA GLY A 99 -1.15 4.17 -13.77
C GLY A 99 -2.55 4.32 -13.17
N PRO A 100 -3.34 3.25 -13.01
CA PRO A 100 -4.65 3.26 -12.37
C PRO A 100 -4.64 3.83 -10.95
N VAL A 101 -3.63 3.46 -10.15
CA VAL A 101 -3.50 3.92 -8.77
C VAL A 101 -3.04 5.38 -8.73
N THR A 102 -2.10 5.76 -9.59
CA THR A 102 -1.66 7.16 -9.71
C THR A 102 -2.82 8.05 -10.16
N GLN A 103 -3.62 7.58 -11.12
CA GLN A 103 -4.85 8.25 -11.55
C GLN A 103 -5.82 8.34 -10.38
N CYS A 104 -6.09 7.25 -9.66
CA CYS A 104 -6.95 7.24 -8.47
C CYS A 104 -6.50 8.22 -7.37
N TYR A 105 -5.20 8.49 -7.22
CA TYR A 105 -4.70 9.50 -6.27
C TYR A 105 -4.77 10.94 -6.80
N ARG A 106 -4.80 11.15 -8.12
CA ARG A 106 -5.00 12.47 -8.76
C ARG A 106 -6.49 12.84 -8.87
N ASP A 107 -7.32 11.83 -9.05
CA ASP A 107 -8.75 11.87 -9.29
C ASP A 107 -9.68 12.10 -8.06
N PRO A 108 -9.20 12.27 -6.79
CA PRO A 108 -10.04 12.82 -5.72
C PRO A 108 -10.17 14.34 -5.82
N GLY A 109 -9.12 15.02 -6.32
CA GLY A 109 -9.01 16.48 -6.34
C GLY A 109 -9.98 17.19 -7.30
N ALA A 110 -10.63 16.46 -8.21
CA ALA A 110 -11.60 17.03 -9.13
C ALA A 110 -13.03 17.11 -8.58
N TRP A 111 -13.37 16.37 -7.51
CA TRP A 111 -14.75 16.30 -7.00
C TRP A 111 -14.88 16.41 -5.48
N HIS A 112 -13.86 16.05 -4.66
CA HIS A 112 -13.82 16.35 -3.23
C HIS A 112 -12.38 16.49 -2.71
N PRO A 113 -11.98 17.62 -2.10
CA PRO A 113 -10.62 17.81 -1.59
C PRO A 113 -10.36 16.97 -0.34
N ALA A 114 -10.06 15.68 -0.50
CA ALA A 114 -9.55 14.82 0.56
C ALA A 114 -8.03 14.99 0.66
N GLN A 115 -7.56 15.64 1.71
CA GLN A 115 -6.12 15.77 1.97
C GLN A 115 -5.53 14.43 2.41
N PRO A 116 -4.44 13.95 1.81
CA PRO A 116 -3.75 12.76 2.28
C PRO A 116 -2.71 13.18 3.35
N THR A 117 -3.16 13.51 4.56
CA THR A 117 -2.29 13.78 5.72
C THR A 117 -2.64 12.85 6.89
N PRO A 118 -1.64 12.34 7.63
CA PRO A 118 -1.90 11.58 8.85
C PRO A 118 -2.34 12.55 9.95
N SER A 119 -3.52 12.34 10.53
CA SER A 119 -3.87 13.01 11.78
C SER A 119 -2.91 12.55 12.87
N ARG A 120 -2.21 13.51 13.47
CA ARG A 120 -1.41 13.35 14.67
C ARG A 120 -2.28 13.84 15.83
N SER A 121 -2.77 12.90 16.63
CA SER A 121 -3.27 13.12 17.99
C SER A 121 -3.16 11.81 18.73
#